data_AF-W4G7T7-F1
#
_entry.id   AF-W4G7T7-F1
#
_cell.length_a   1.000
_cell.length_b   1.000
_cell.length_c   1.000
_cell.angle_alpha   90.00
_cell.angle_beta   90.00
_cell.angle_gamma   90.00
#
_symmetry.space_group_name_H-M   'P 1'
#
loop_
_entity.id
_entity.type
_entity.pdbx_description
1 polymer ?
#
loop_
_entity_poly.entity_id
_entity_poly.type
_entity_poly.pdbx_seq_one_letter_code
_entity_poly.pdbx_strand_id
1 'polypeptide(L)'
;MIDIEQAATVSILYDALLHKKSLYCHSKMLDESKKLMACKKDIEECRERIEEIEDQLGDIHVECCDKGPEAYASNPEVKTLLAEKEEEESLLKQMNSVLDSRKKAMRIFLKHKAMLDTSRKSLKNRQRRIVEKAYRTGLLVCQS
;
A
#
# COMPACT_ATOMS: atom_id res chain seq x y z
N MET A 1 -24.77 -20.48 31.90
CA MET A 1 -24.55 -21.29 30.69
C MET A 1 -25.23 -20.56 29.54
N ILE A 2 -24.53 -20.19 28.45
CA ILE A 2 -25.13 -19.40 27.36
C ILE A 2 -26.13 -20.28 26.59
N ASP A 3 -27.35 -19.78 26.42
CA ASP A 3 -28.41 -20.45 25.66
C ASP A 3 -28.13 -20.46 24.15
N ILE A 4 -28.68 -21.43 23.41
CA ILE A 4 -28.46 -21.62 21.97
C ILE A 4 -28.91 -20.40 21.17
N GLU A 5 -30.04 -19.79 21.54
CA GLU A 5 -30.55 -18.55 20.91
C GLU A 5 -29.60 -17.37 21.11
N GLN A 6 -29.08 -17.19 22.33
CA GLN A 6 -28.06 -16.18 22.62
C GLN A 6 -26.76 -16.45 21.84
N ALA A 7 -26.32 -17.71 21.78
CA ALA A 7 -25.13 -18.09 21.03
C ALA A 7 -25.29 -17.81 19.52
N ALA A 8 -26.46 -18.10 18.96
CA ALA A 8 -26.80 -17.81 17.57
C ALA A 8 -26.79 -16.30 17.31
N THR A 9 -27.49 -15.53 18.14
CA THR A 9 -27.57 -14.06 18.06
C THR A 9 -26.17 -13.42 18.09
N VAL A 10 -25.36 -13.79 19.09
CA VAL A 10 -23.99 -13.31 19.22
C VAL A 10 -23.14 -13.68 18.00
N SER A 11 -23.32 -14.89 17.44
CA SER A 11 -22.58 -15.31 16.26
C SER A 11 -22.93 -14.51 15.00
N ILE A 12 -24.18 -14.08 14.84
CA ILE A 12 -24.63 -13.23 13.73
C ILE A 12 -24.01 -11.84 13.86
N LEU A 13 -24.06 -11.26 15.07
CA LEU A 13 -23.45 -9.95 15.35
C LEU A 13 -21.94 -9.95 15.08
N TYR A 14 -21.24 -11.02 15.46
CA TYR A 14 -19.83 -11.17 15.15
C TYR A 14 -19.56 -11.28 13.64
N ASP A 15 -20.40 -11.97 12.86
CA ASP A 15 -20.20 -12.08 11.41
C ASP A 15 -20.39 -10.72 10.74
N ALA A 16 -21.43 -9.98 11.14
CA ALA A 16 -21.66 -8.61 10.68
C ALA A 16 -20.47 -7.69 11.01
N LEU A 17 -19.93 -7.78 12.23
CA LEU A 17 -18.74 -7.02 12.64
C LEU A 17 -17.50 -7.39 11.82
N LEU A 18 -17.23 -8.69 11.63
CA LEU A 18 -16.10 -9.15 10.81
C LEU A 18 -16.24 -8.73 9.36
N HIS A 19 -17.46 -8.76 8.81
CA HIS A 19 -17.74 -8.28 7.47
C HIS A 19 -17.46 -6.78 7.33
N LYS A 20 -17.95 -5.96 8.27
CA LYS A 20 -17.65 -4.51 8.30
C LYS A 20 -16.15 -4.23 8.36
N LYS A 21 -15.41 -4.94 9.22
CA LYS A 21 -13.95 -4.83 9.30
C LYS A 21 -13.24 -5.25 8.01
N SER A 22 -13.75 -6.29 7.34
CA SER A 22 -13.23 -6.76 6.05
C SER A 22 -13.39 -5.71 4.96
N LEU A 23 -14.58 -5.10 4.85
CA LEU A 23 -14.85 -4.01 3.91
C LEU A 23 -13.96 -2.80 4.17
N TYR A 24 -13.79 -2.41 5.44
CA TYR A 24 -12.89 -1.32 5.81
C TYR A 24 -11.44 -1.63 5.39
N CYS A 25 -10.94 -2.83 5.68
CA CYS A 25 -9.60 -3.26 5.28
C CYS A 25 -9.44 -3.20 3.76
N HIS A 26 -10.41 -3.71 3.00
CA HIS A 26 -10.41 -3.68 1.54
C HIS A 26 -10.35 -2.25 0.99
N SER A 27 -11.20 -1.34 1.50
CA SER A 27 -11.18 0.07 1.11
C SER A 27 -9.82 0.71 1.38
N LYS A 28 -9.22 0.49 2.55
CA LYS A 28 -7.89 1.02 2.88
C LYS A 28 -6.77 0.44 2.01
N MET A 29 -6.86 -0.84 1.63
CA MET A 29 -5.93 -1.43 0.67
C MET A 29 -6.05 -0.76 -0.70
N LEU A 30 -7.26 -0.51 -1.20
CA LEU A 30 -7.45 0.18 -2.47
C LEU A 30 -6.88 1.60 -2.44
N ASP A 31 -7.12 2.35 -1.35
CA ASP A 31 -6.57 3.70 -1.18
C ASP A 31 -5.04 3.69 -1.17
N GLU A 32 -4.42 2.80 -0.41
CA GLU A 32 -2.95 2.70 -0.38
C GLU A 32 -2.38 2.18 -1.71
N SER A 33 -3.12 1.34 -2.45
CA SER A 33 -2.72 0.90 -3.79
C SER A 33 -2.66 2.07 -4.76
N LYS A 34 -3.66 2.96 -4.76
CA LYS A 34 -3.66 4.16 -5.61
C LYS A 34 -2.48 5.07 -5.30
N LYS A 35 -2.23 5.33 -4.01
CA LYS A 35 -1.08 6.14 -3.56
C LYS A 35 0.26 5.51 -3.93
N LEU A 36 0.37 4.18 -3.86
CA LEU A 36 1.57 3.46 -4.29
C LEU A 36 1.85 3.66 -5.78
N MET A 37 0.82 3.59 -6.62
CA MET A 37 0.98 3.80 -8.06
C MET A 37 1.36 5.23 -8.40
N ALA A 38 0.72 6.22 -7.76
CA ALA A 38 1.09 7.63 -7.91
C ALA A 38 2.56 7.85 -7.49
N CYS A 39 2.95 7.39 -6.30
CA CYS A 39 4.32 7.52 -5.81
C CYS A 39 5.36 6.85 -6.71
N LYS A 40 5.02 5.76 -7.40
CA LYS A 40 5.92 5.13 -8.38
C LYS A 40 6.10 6.00 -9.63
N LYS A 41 5.00 6.53 -10.15
CA LYS A 41 5.00 7.44 -11.30
C LYS A 41 5.85 8.66 -11.00
N ASP A 42 5.63 9.30 -9.85
CA ASP A 42 6.40 10.48 -9.46
C ASP A 42 7.91 10.18 -9.29
N ILE A 43 8.26 8.95 -8.84
CA ILE A 43 9.66 8.49 -8.77
C ILE A 43 10.28 8.31 -10.16
N GLU A 44 9.51 7.78 -11.12
CA GLU A 44 9.94 7.66 -12.51
C GLU A 44 10.15 9.06 -13.12
N GLU A 45 9.22 9.99 -12.93
CA GLU A 45 9.35 11.38 -13.37
C GLU A 45 10.58 12.08 -12.74
N CYS A 46 10.89 11.83 -11.47
CA CYS A 46 12.13 12.35 -10.87
C CYS A 46 13.38 11.78 -11.52
N ARG A 47 13.37 10.50 -11.92
CA ARG A 47 14.52 9.88 -12.60
C ARG A 47 14.70 10.41 -14.01
N GLU A 48 13.61 10.57 -14.74
CA GLU A 48 13.61 11.16 -16.09
C GLU A 48 14.19 12.58 -16.03
N ARG A 49 13.77 13.41 -15.06
CA ARG A 49 14.35 14.76 -14.89
C ARG A 49 15.84 14.75 -14.55
N ILE A 50 16.31 13.80 -13.74
CA ILE A 50 17.74 13.66 -13.44
C ILE A 50 18.52 13.28 -14.71
N GLU A 51 17.99 12.35 -15.51
CA GLU A 51 18.58 11.92 -16.78
C GLU A 51 18.64 13.08 -17.79
N GLU A 52 17.56 13.87 -17.91
CA GLU A 52 17.54 15.07 -18.75
C GLU A 52 18.61 16.10 -18.33
N ILE A 53 18.81 16.30 -17.02
CA ILE A 53 19.86 17.19 -16.52
C ILE A 53 21.25 16.61 -16.82
N GLU A 54 21.44 15.29 -16.69
CA GLU A 54 22.70 14.62 -17.04
C GLU A 54 23.04 14.75 -18.52
N ASP A 55 22.04 14.61 -19.40
CA ASP A 55 22.19 14.79 -20.84
C ASP A 55 22.60 16.24 -21.17
N GLN A 56 21.93 17.23 -20.59
CA GLN A 56 22.28 18.65 -20.76
C GLN A 56 23.71 18.97 -20.28
N LEU A 57 24.10 18.41 -19.13
CA LEU A 57 25.48 18.52 -18.63
C LEU A 57 26.47 17.87 -19.60
N GLY A 58 26.11 16.72 -20.20
CA GLY A 58 26.89 16.05 -21.23
C GLY A 58 27.08 16.90 -22.48
N ASP A 59 26.01 17.52 -22.99
CA ASP A 59 26.05 18.41 -24.16
C ASP A 59 26.97 19.61 -23.91
N ILE A 60 26.83 20.28 -22.76
CA ILE A 60 27.71 21.40 -22.39
C ILE A 60 29.16 20.93 -22.25
N HIS A 61 29.39 19.71 -21.75
CA HIS A 61 30.74 19.15 -21.66
C HIS A 61 31.37 19.00 -23.04
N VAL A 62 30.63 18.46 -24.02
CA VAL A 62 31.08 18.31 -25.41
C VAL A 62 31.36 19.68 -26.04
N GLU A 63 30.47 20.67 -25.85
CA GLU A 63 30.67 22.03 -26.37
C GLU A 63 31.89 22.76 -25.77
N CYS A 64 32.30 22.35 -24.57
CA CYS A 64 33.45 22.91 -23.87
C CYS A 64 34.76 22.14 -24.11
N CYS A 65 34.72 20.95 -24.74
CA CYS A 65 35.90 20.10 -24.96
C CYS A 65 37.05 20.86 -25.65
N ASP A 66 36.74 21.65 -26.69
CA ASP A 66 37.75 22.39 -27.46
C ASP A 66 38.19 23.70 -26.81
N LYS A 67 37.49 24.15 -25.76
CA LYS A 67 37.73 25.44 -25.07
C LYS A 67 38.62 25.29 -23.83
N GLY A 68 39.10 24.08 -23.56
CA GLY A 68 39.94 23.74 -22.42
C GLY A 68 39.15 23.36 -21.17
N PRO A 69 39.78 22.64 -20.22
CA PRO A 69 39.10 21.99 -19.09
C PRO A 69 38.43 22.97 -18.10
N GLU A 70 38.89 24.22 -18.03
CA GLU A 70 38.30 25.24 -17.14
C GLU A 70 36.99 25.84 -17.69
N ALA A 71 36.74 25.73 -19.00
CA ALA A 71 35.55 26.30 -19.63
C ALA A 71 34.25 25.66 -19.11
N TYR A 72 34.27 24.34 -18.87
CA TYR A 72 33.13 23.62 -18.29
C TYR A 72 32.91 23.98 -16.82
N ALA A 73 33.98 23.94 -16.01
CA ALA A 73 33.88 24.20 -14.56
C ALA A 73 33.51 25.65 -14.22
N SER A 74 33.87 26.60 -15.10
CA SER A 74 33.51 28.01 -14.95
C SER A 74 32.15 28.37 -15.54
N ASN A 75 31.51 27.46 -16.29
CA ASN A 75 30.21 27.71 -16.90
C ASN A 75 29.12 27.86 -15.81
N PRO A 76 28.41 29.01 -15.76
CA PRO A 76 27.35 29.23 -14.77
C PRO A 76 26.17 28.26 -14.92
N GLU A 77 25.85 27.84 -16.14
CA GLU A 77 24.76 26.90 -16.42
C GLU A 77 25.06 25.51 -15.85
N VAL A 78 26.31 25.05 -15.94
CA VAL A 78 26.76 23.81 -15.30
C VAL A 78 26.55 23.85 -13.78
N LYS A 79 26.85 24.99 -13.14
CA LYS A 79 26.63 25.13 -11.69
C LYS A 79 25.15 25.09 -11.32
N THR A 80 24.29 25.71 -12.12
CA THR A 80 22.84 25.68 -11.94
C THR A 80 22.30 24.26 -12.09
N LEU A 81 22.65 23.58 -13.19
CA LEU A 81 22.21 22.21 -13.46
C LEU A 81 22.69 21.21 -12.41
N LEU A 82 23.92 21.36 -11.90
CA LEU A 82 24.40 20.53 -10.79
C LEU A 82 23.60 20.75 -9.50
N ALA A 83 23.20 21.99 -9.21
CA ALA A 83 22.36 22.29 -8.06
C ALA A 83 20.95 21.71 -8.23
N GLU A 84 20.33 21.89 -9.39
CA GLU A 84 19.03 21.30 -9.73
C GLU A 84 19.06 19.77 -9.64
N LYS A 85 20.13 19.13 -10.12
CA LYS A 85 20.35 17.69 -9.98
C LYS A 85 20.40 17.26 -8.51
N GLU A 86 21.14 17.98 -7.67
CA GLU A 86 21.24 17.67 -6.23
C GLU A 86 19.87 17.79 -5.54
N GLU A 87 19.07 18.80 -5.90
CA GLU A 87 17.70 18.96 -5.42
C GLU A 87 16.80 17.79 -5.85
N GLU A 88 16.85 17.39 -7.11
CA GLU A 88 16.09 16.25 -7.64
C GLU A 88 16.52 14.92 -7.03
N GLU A 89 17.82 14.68 -6.83
CA GLU A 89 18.32 13.50 -6.12
C GLU A 89 17.85 13.46 -4.65
N SER A 90 17.80 14.62 -3.98
CA SER A 90 17.27 14.75 -2.63
C SER A 90 15.78 14.43 -2.59
N LEU A 91 15.00 14.98 -3.53
CA LEU A 91 13.58 14.66 -3.69
C LEU A 91 13.38 13.16 -3.93
N LEU A 92 14.11 12.56 -4.86
CA LEU A 92 14.07 11.13 -5.17
C LEU A 92 14.32 10.27 -3.91
N LYS A 93 15.30 10.63 -3.07
CA LYS A 93 15.55 9.93 -1.80
C LYS A 93 14.34 10.01 -0.85
N GLN A 94 13.72 11.18 -0.73
CA GLN A 94 12.52 11.37 0.09
C GLN A 94 11.34 10.55 -0.45
N MET A 95 11.12 10.57 -1.77
CA MET A 95 10.04 9.82 -2.41
C MET A 95 10.19 8.31 -2.24
N ASN A 96 11.42 7.78 -2.33
CA ASN A 96 11.69 6.37 -2.04
C ASN A 96 11.35 5.99 -0.59
N SER A 97 11.63 6.86 0.37
CA SER A 97 11.23 6.65 1.77
C SER A 97 9.70 6.62 1.95
N VAL A 98 8.99 7.50 1.24
CA VAL A 98 7.52 7.50 1.19
C VAL A 98 7.00 6.19 0.59
N LEU A 99 7.55 5.77 -0.55
CA LEU A 99 7.19 4.51 -1.22
C LEU A 99 7.32 3.32 -0.27
N ASP A 100 8.42 3.23 0.47
CA ASP A 100 8.65 2.15 1.42
C ASP A 100 7.70 2.17 2.61
N SER A 101 7.36 3.36 3.11
CA SER A 101 6.34 3.54 4.13
C SER A 101 4.97 3.06 3.65
N ARG A 102 4.60 3.36 2.40
CA ARG A 102 3.36 2.89 1.76
C ARG A 102 3.35 1.37 1.57
N LYS A 103 4.47 0.77 1.13
CA LYS A 103 4.62 -0.70 1.06
C LYS A 103 4.46 -1.36 2.43
N LYS A 104 5.00 -0.76 3.49
CA LYS A 104 4.81 -1.24 4.87
C LYS A 104 3.33 -1.20 5.28
N ALA A 105 2.63 -0.10 5.01
CA ALA A 105 1.19 0.03 5.28
C ALA A 105 0.36 -1.04 4.54
N MET A 106 0.62 -1.26 3.25
CA MET A 106 -0.04 -2.30 2.46
C MET A 106 0.17 -3.70 3.07
N ARG A 107 1.40 -4.03 3.50
CA ARG A 107 1.70 -5.31 4.16
C ARG A 107 0.92 -5.48 5.47
N ILE A 108 0.71 -4.42 6.24
CA ILE A 108 -0.11 -4.46 7.45
C ILE A 108 -1.56 -4.80 7.11
N PHE A 109 -2.15 -4.16 6.10
CA PHE A 109 -3.52 -4.46 5.69
C PHE A 109 -3.67 -5.87 5.14
N LEU A 110 -2.69 -6.40 4.40
CA LEU A 110 -2.68 -7.80 3.97
C LEU A 110 -2.70 -8.77 5.16
N LYS A 111 -1.91 -8.50 6.21
CA LYS A 111 -1.94 -9.29 7.45
C LYS A 111 -3.30 -9.19 8.14
N HIS A 112 -3.86 -7.99 8.25
CA HIS A 112 -5.20 -7.78 8.84
C HIS A 112 -6.27 -8.56 8.08
N LYS A 113 -6.22 -8.54 6.74
CA LYS A 113 -7.14 -9.31 5.90
C LYS A 113 -7.02 -10.81 6.17
N ALA A 114 -5.81 -11.36 6.23
CA ALA A 114 -5.60 -12.78 6.53
C ALA A 114 -6.15 -13.19 7.91
N MET A 115 -5.96 -12.33 8.92
CA MET A 115 -6.53 -12.55 10.26
C MET A 115 -8.06 -12.51 10.26
N LEU A 116 -8.67 -11.56 9.53
CA LEU A 116 -10.12 -11.47 9.39
C LEU A 116 -10.70 -12.70 8.66
N ASP A 117 -10.03 -13.16 7.61
CA ASP A 117 -10.45 -14.34 6.84
C ASP A 117 -10.40 -15.62 7.72
N THR A 118 -9.35 -15.75 8.55
CA THR A 118 -9.22 -16.83 9.55
C THR A 118 -10.31 -16.76 10.61
N SER A 119 -10.56 -15.57 11.16
CA SER A 119 -11.60 -15.32 12.16
C SER A 119 -12.98 -15.66 11.61
N ARG A 120 -13.26 -15.28 10.36
CA ARG A 120 -14.53 -15.59 9.67
C ARG A 120 -14.71 -17.08 9.44
N LYS A 121 -13.65 -17.80 9.06
CA LYS A 121 -13.68 -19.27 8.93
C LYS A 121 -14.00 -19.94 10.28
N SER A 122 -13.35 -19.49 11.36
CA SER A 122 -13.61 -19.99 12.72
C SER A 122 -15.05 -19.72 13.16
N LEU A 123 -15.57 -18.53 12.87
CA LEU A 123 -16.94 -18.16 13.19
C LEU A 123 -17.96 -19.01 12.43
N LYS A 124 -17.76 -19.23 11.12
CA LYS A 124 -18.62 -20.12 10.32
C LYS A 124 -18.66 -21.56 10.88
N ASN A 125 -17.51 -22.08 11.33
CA ASN A 125 -17.46 -23.39 11.98
C ASN A 125 -18.24 -23.39 13.31
N ARG A 126 -18.18 -22.31 14.08
CA ARG A 126 -18.96 -22.16 15.31
C ARG A 126 -20.46 -22.06 15.02
N GLN A 127 -20.87 -21.26 14.03
CA GLN A 127 -22.25 -21.16 13.57
C GLN A 127 -22.80 -22.52 13.16
N ARG A 128 -22.04 -23.31 12.39
CA ARG A 128 -22.42 -24.69 12.04
C ARG A 128 -22.69 -25.55 13.28
N ARG A 129 -21.79 -25.53 14.26
CA ARG A 129 -21.97 -26.28 15.53
C ARG A 129 -23.19 -25.82 16.33
N ILE A 130 -23.51 -24.52 16.30
CA ILE A 130 -24.72 -23.98 16.96
C ILE A 130 -25.96 -24.56 16.28
N VAL A 131 -26.02 -24.53 14.95
CA VAL A 131 -27.14 -25.10 14.17
C VAL A 131 -27.28 -26.60 14.40
N GLU A 132 -26.18 -27.36 14.35
CA GLU A 132 -26.17 -28.80 14.64
C GLU A 132 -26.69 -29.09 16.06
N LYS A 133 -26.29 -28.28 17.05
CA LYS A 133 -26.76 -28.43 18.43
C LYS A 133 -28.26 -28.07 18.55
N ALA A 134 -28.71 -27.01 17.89
CA ALA A 134 -30.12 -26.61 17.87
C ALA A 134 -30.99 -27.71 17.26
N TYR A 135 -30.54 -28.33 16.18
CA TYR A 135 -31.20 -29.49 15.56
C TYR A 135 -31.28 -30.69 16.52
N ARG A 136 -30.16 -31.09 17.13
CA ARG A 136 -30.13 -32.23 18.08
C ARG A 136 -30.98 -32.02 19.34
N THR A 137 -31.19 -30.77 19.74
CA THR A 137 -31.97 -30.41 20.94
C THR A 137 -33.44 -30.14 20.64
N GLY A 138 -33.89 -30.31 19.39
CA GLY A 138 -35.27 -30.07 18.97
C GLY A 138 -35.67 -28.61 18.86
N LEU A 139 -34.73 -27.67 19.04
CA LEU A 139 -34.96 -26.23 18.90
C LEU A 139 -35.01 -25.77 17.44
N LEU A 140 -34.46 -26.57 16.53
CA LEU A 140 -34.57 -26.37 15.09
C LEU A 140 -35.36 -27.54 14.49
N VAL A 141 -36.64 -27.31 14.19
CA VAL A 141 -37.50 -28.32 13.54
C VAL A 141 -37.32 -28.22 12.03
N CYS A 142 -36.91 -29.31 11.39
CA CYS A 142 -36.99 -29.42 9.93
C CYS A 142 -38.47 -29.48 9.55
N GLN A 143 -39.01 -28.43 8.95
CA GLN A 143 -40.23 -28.58 8.15
C GLN A 143 -39.86 -29.52 6.98
N SER A 144 -40.40 -30.74 7.05
CA SER A 144 -40.25 -31.77 6.01
C SER A 144 -41.32 -31.55 4.96
#